data_AF-A0A2E7EQ17-F1
#
_entry.id   AF-A0A2E7EQ17-F1
#
_cell.length_a   1.000
_cell.length_b   1.000
_cell.length_c   1.000
_cell.angle_alpha   90.00
_cell.angle_beta   90.00
_cell.angle_gamma   90.00
#
_symmetry.space_group_name_H-M   'P 1'
#
loop_
_entity.id
_entity.type
_entity.pdbx_description
1 polymer ?
#
loop_
_entity_poly.entity_id
_entity_poly.type
_entity_poly.pdbx_seq_one_letter_code
_entity_poly.pdbx_strand_id
1 'polypeptide(L)'
;MGLPAETMQRVDALLSHVWMVRAFLKHSEEAEEDEELCDVHRGLYDYMLALGGPLNAGDAEDYIKQAKKKLRRLRKATELFQEIQPEISEHTNFKMAVHSLTTAVAEITALLDSDSPDALDASSNA
;
A
#
# COMPACT_ATOMS: atom_id res chain seq x y z
N MET A 1 -21.47 -2.41 3.62
CA MET A 1 -20.47 -2.44 4.71
C MET A 1 -19.99 -3.88 4.81
N GLY A 2 -18.71 -4.16 4.56
CA GLY A 2 -18.14 -5.50 4.76
C GLY A 2 -17.77 -5.70 6.23
N LEU A 3 -17.71 -6.94 6.70
CA LEU A 3 -17.22 -7.23 8.06
C LEU A 3 -15.72 -6.88 8.16
N PRO A 4 -15.18 -6.51 9.34
CA PRO A 4 -13.74 -6.21 9.49
C PRO A 4 -12.82 -7.32 8.94
N ALA A 5 -13.20 -8.58 9.11
CA ALA A 5 -12.47 -9.72 8.55
C ALA A 5 -12.45 -9.72 7.01
N GLU A 6 -13.55 -9.31 6.36
CA GLU A 6 -13.62 -9.16 4.90
C GLU A 6 -12.73 -8.00 4.43
N THR A 7 -12.78 -6.86 5.12
CA THR A 7 -11.92 -5.71 4.81
C THR A 7 -10.44 -6.09 4.95
N MET A 8 -10.05 -6.79 6.03
CA MET A 8 -8.70 -7.31 6.21
C MET A 8 -8.27 -8.20 5.04
N GLN A 9 -9.09 -9.19 4.67
CA GLN A 9 -8.78 -10.11 3.57
C GLN A 9 -8.63 -9.38 2.22
N ARG A 10 -9.49 -8.40 1.94
CA ARG A 10 -9.43 -7.62 0.70
C ARG A 10 -8.18 -6.73 0.65
N VAL A 11 -7.84 -6.08 1.77
CA VAL A 11 -6.60 -5.30 1.86
C VAL A 11 -5.39 -6.22 1.70
N ASP A 12 -5.34 -7.36 2.38
CA ASP A 12 -4.23 -8.32 2.27
C ASP A 12 -4.08 -8.88 0.84
N ALA A 13 -5.18 -9.16 0.15
CA ALA A 13 -5.14 -9.55 -1.26
C ALA A 13 -4.52 -8.45 -2.14
N LEU A 14 -4.88 -7.18 -1.94
CA LEU A 14 -4.28 -6.05 -2.67
C LEU A 14 -2.80 -5.85 -2.34
N LEU A 15 -2.40 -6.17 -1.11
CA LEU A 15 -1.00 -6.11 -0.69
C LEU A 15 -0.10 -7.13 -1.42
N SER A 16 -0.66 -8.14 -2.08
CA SER A 16 0.11 -8.98 -3.00
C SER A 16 0.76 -8.17 -4.14
N HIS A 17 0.06 -7.17 -4.69
CA HIS A 17 0.61 -6.26 -5.69
C HIS A 17 1.76 -5.42 -5.12
N VAL A 18 1.56 -4.88 -3.91
CA VAL A 18 2.58 -4.10 -3.20
C VAL A 18 3.82 -4.94 -2.96
N TRP A 19 3.65 -6.21 -2.56
CA TRP A 19 4.77 -7.13 -2.35
C TRP A 19 5.51 -7.45 -3.65
N MET A 20 4.79 -7.70 -4.75
CA MET A 20 5.39 -7.98 -6.05
C MET A 20 6.22 -6.79 -6.55
N VAL A 21 5.70 -5.57 -6.45
CA VAL A 21 6.43 -4.35 -6.81
C VAL A 21 7.66 -4.17 -5.91
N ARG A 22 7.51 -4.31 -4.59
CA ARG A 22 8.62 -4.24 -3.65
C ARG A 22 9.72 -5.26 -3.97
N ALA A 23 9.33 -6.50 -4.31
CA ALA A 23 10.27 -7.56 -4.64
C ALA A 23 10.99 -7.28 -5.96
N PHE A 24 10.29 -6.75 -6.97
CA PHE A 24 10.89 -6.28 -8.21
C PHE A 24 11.92 -5.18 -7.95
N LEU A 25 11.53 -4.10 -7.26
CA LEU A 25 12.40 -2.95 -6.99
C LEU A 25 13.63 -3.32 -6.17
N LYS A 26 13.48 -4.13 -5.12
CA LYS A 26 14.62 -4.53 -4.28
C LYS A 26 15.74 -5.22 -5.07
N HIS A 27 15.41 -5.91 -6.16
CA HIS A 27 16.38 -6.70 -6.93
C HIS A 27 16.65 -6.10 -8.31
N SER A 28 16.23 -4.85 -8.56
CA SER A 28 16.59 -4.14 -9.78
C SER A 28 17.98 -3.54 -9.63
N GLU A 29 18.75 -3.49 -10.72
CA GLU A 29 20.09 -2.88 -10.72
C GLU A 29 20.00 -1.39 -10.35
N GLU A 30 18.92 -0.72 -10.76
CA GLU A 30 18.64 0.68 -10.45
C GLU A 30 18.56 0.95 -8.94
N ALA A 31 18.15 -0.02 -8.11
CA ALA A 31 18.05 0.18 -6.66
C ALA A 31 19.41 0.13 -5.95
N GLU A 32 20.46 -0.38 -6.62
CA GLU A 32 21.83 -0.34 -6.11
C GLU A 32 22.46 1.05 -6.28
N GLU A 33 21.97 1.83 -7.24
CA GLU A 33 22.52 3.13 -7.62
C GLU A 33 21.64 4.32 -7.17
N ASP A 34 20.36 4.08 -6.89
CA ASP A 34 19.38 5.11 -6.53
C ASP A 34 18.89 4.97 -5.06
N GLU A 35 19.28 5.92 -4.21
CA GLU A 35 18.89 5.93 -2.80
C GLU A 35 17.39 6.16 -2.59
N GLU A 36 16.72 6.92 -3.47
CA GLU A 36 15.29 7.21 -3.37
C GLU A 36 14.46 5.96 -3.72
N LEU A 37 14.88 5.18 -4.72
CA LEU A 37 14.28 3.89 -5.04
C LEU A 37 14.45 2.88 -3.91
N CYS A 38 15.60 2.93 -3.24
CA CYS A 38 15.86 2.17 -2.01
C CYS A 38 14.83 2.51 -0.92
N ASP A 39 14.53 3.79 -0.72
CA ASP A 39 13.54 4.26 0.25
C ASP A 39 12.11 3.85 -0.11
N VAL A 40 11.76 3.81 -1.39
CA VAL A 40 10.48 3.26 -1.85
C VAL A 40 10.31 1.82 -1.37
N HIS A 41 11.21 0.90 -1.76
CA HIS A 41 11.00 -0.52 -1.47
C HIS A 41 11.12 -0.85 0.03
N ARG A 42 11.86 -0.04 0.80
CA ARG A 42 11.88 -0.10 2.28
C ARG A 42 10.56 0.37 2.87
N GLY A 43 10.01 1.48 2.40
CA GLY A 43 8.71 1.99 2.82
C GLY A 43 7.57 0.99 2.59
N LEU A 44 7.58 0.31 1.43
CA LEU A 44 6.63 -0.77 1.14
C LEU A 44 6.80 -1.95 2.12
N TYR A 45 8.03 -2.37 2.40
CA TYR A 45 8.31 -3.45 3.34
C TYR A 45 7.85 -3.12 4.77
N ASP A 46 8.14 -1.91 5.25
CA ASP A 46 7.77 -1.48 6.61
C ASP A 46 6.26 -1.43 6.82
N TYR A 47 5.50 -1.07 5.78
CA TYR A 47 4.05 -1.13 5.82
C TYR A 47 3.56 -2.57 5.97
N MET A 48 4.04 -3.48 5.12
CA MET A 48 3.70 -4.91 5.15
C MET A 48 4.07 -5.56 6.48
N LEU A 49 5.28 -5.30 6.97
CA LEU A 49 5.80 -5.86 8.22
C LEU A 49 4.91 -5.52 9.41
N ALA A 50 4.38 -4.29 9.46
CA ALA A 50 3.50 -3.86 10.52
C ALA A 50 2.15 -4.59 10.57
N LEU A 51 1.70 -5.14 9.44
CA LEU A 51 0.42 -5.84 9.33
C LEU A 51 0.53 -7.35 9.54
N GLY A 52 1.73 -7.92 9.39
CA GLY A 52 1.96 -9.35 9.52
C GLY A 52 1.61 -9.93 10.89
N GLY A 53 1.83 -9.18 11.98
CA GLY A 53 1.45 -9.61 13.34
C GLY A 53 -0.06 -9.85 13.49
N PRO A 54 -0.89 -8.80 13.29
CA PRO A 54 -2.35 -8.92 13.34
C PRO A 54 -2.91 -9.95 12.34
N LEU A 55 -2.37 -10.00 11.13
CA LEU A 55 -2.78 -10.97 10.11
C LEU A 55 -2.60 -12.41 10.59
N ASN A 56 -1.41 -12.74 11.13
CA ASN A 56 -1.11 -14.08 11.65
C ASN A 56 -1.98 -14.44 12.87
N ALA A 57 -2.42 -13.45 13.64
CA ALA A 57 -3.31 -13.64 14.78
C ALA A 57 -4.80 -13.73 14.39
N GLY A 58 -5.15 -13.45 13.12
CA GLY A 58 -6.54 -13.31 12.69
C GLY A 58 -7.26 -12.11 13.31
N ASP A 59 -6.51 -11.11 13.79
CA ASP A 59 -7.04 -9.91 14.45
C ASP A 59 -7.34 -8.83 13.42
N ALA A 60 -8.56 -8.85 12.89
CA ALA A 60 -8.99 -7.91 11.87
C ALA A 60 -9.06 -6.46 12.37
N GLU A 61 -9.39 -6.24 13.65
CA GLU A 61 -9.50 -4.90 14.20
C GLU A 61 -8.13 -4.23 14.33
N ASP A 62 -7.14 -4.93 14.90
CA ASP A 62 -5.79 -4.38 15.00
C ASP A 62 -5.14 -4.28 13.61
N TYR A 63 -5.41 -5.21 12.70
CA TYR A 63 -4.94 -5.13 11.31
C TYR A 63 -5.39 -3.83 10.65
N ILE A 64 -6.70 -3.55 10.65
CA ILE A 64 -7.26 -2.34 10.02
C ILE A 64 -6.74 -1.08 10.72
N LYS A 65 -6.66 -1.09 12.05
CA LYS A 65 -6.13 0.04 12.83
C LYS A 65 -4.69 0.36 12.44
N GLN A 66 -3.82 -0.65 12.33
CA GLN A 66 -2.44 -0.46 11.92
C GLN A 66 -2.34 -0.01 10.46
N ALA A 67 -3.16 -0.59 9.57
CA ALA A 67 -3.24 -0.20 8.17
C ALA A 67 -3.58 1.28 8.01
N LYS A 68 -4.65 1.75 8.67
CA LYS A 68 -5.06 3.17 8.71
C LYS A 68 -3.95 4.07 9.26
N LYS A 69 -3.38 3.70 10.41
CA LYS A 69 -2.31 4.47 11.08
C LYS A 69 -1.08 4.67 10.18
N LYS A 70 -0.78 3.70 9.31
CA LYS A 70 0.42 3.70 8.47
C LYS A 70 0.13 4.06 7.01
N LEU A 71 -1.13 4.23 6.62
CA LEU A 71 -1.56 4.49 5.24
C LEU A 71 -0.85 5.69 4.62
N ARG A 72 -0.63 6.75 5.39
CA ARG A 72 0.12 7.93 4.92
C ARG A 72 1.53 7.58 4.43
N ARG A 73 2.21 6.62 5.06
CA ARG A 73 3.57 6.20 4.64
C ARG A 73 3.52 5.40 3.35
N LEU A 74 2.53 4.52 3.19
CA LEU A 74 2.33 3.76 1.95
C LEU A 74 2.05 4.68 0.76
N ARG A 75 1.19 5.70 0.95
CA ARG A 75 0.92 6.72 -0.06
C ARG A 75 2.19 7.47 -0.46
N LYS A 76 2.96 7.95 0.52
CA LYS A 76 4.23 8.66 0.25
C LYS A 76 5.25 7.83 -0.52
N ALA A 77 5.43 6.55 -0.18
CA ALA A 77 6.34 5.68 -0.94
C ALA A 77 5.86 5.47 -2.39
N THR A 78 4.54 5.45 -2.59
CA THR A 78 3.93 5.31 -3.93
C THR A 78 4.06 6.58 -4.75
N GLU A 79 3.81 7.74 -4.13
CA GLU A 79 4.00 9.07 -4.73
C GLU A 79 5.46 9.28 -5.15
N LEU A 80 6.40 8.96 -4.24
CA LEU A 80 7.83 9.02 -4.54
C LEU A 80 8.18 8.14 -5.74
N PHE A 81 7.73 6.88 -5.76
CA PHE A 81 8.03 5.99 -6.89
C PHE A 81 7.48 6.53 -8.22
N GLN A 82 6.26 7.09 -8.21
CA GLN A 82 5.67 7.69 -9.39
C GLN A 82 6.45 8.91 -9.89
N GLU A 83 6.98 9.71 -8.97
CA GLU A 83 7.79 10.91 -9.27
C GLU A 83 9.13 10.54 -9.90
N ILE A 84 9.86 9.60 -9.31
CA ILE A 84 11.24 9.26 -9.73
C ILE A 84 11.31 8.26 -10.88
N GLN A 85 10.26 7.45 -11.12
CA GLN A 85 10.30 6.38 -12.13
C GLN A 85 10.76 6.83 -13.53
N PRO A 86 10.32 7.98 -14.09
CA PRO A 86 10.75 8.43 -15.42
C PRO A 86 12.25 8.70 -15.52
N GLU A 87 12.87 9.11 -14.40
CA GLU A 87 14.31 9.40 -14.34
C GLU A 87 15.14 8.13 -14.15
N ILE A 88 14.57 7.16 -13.43
CA ILE A 88 15.20 5.87 -13.14
C ILE A 88 15.25 4.95 -14.36
N SER A 89 14.12 4.74 -15.04
CA SER A 89 14.06 3.77 -16.13
C SER A 89 12.82 3.93 -17.00
N GLU A 90 13.02 3.96 -18.32
CA GLU A 90 11.93 3.99 -19.31
C GLU A 90 11.35 2.60 -19.63
N HIS A 91 11.89 1.53 -19.02
CA HIS A 91 11.46 0.16 -19.24
C HIS A 91 10.00 -0.06 -18.84
N THR A 92 9.28 -0.84 -19.64
CA THR A 92 7.87 -1.17 -19.40
C THR A 92 7.64 -1.78 -18.01
N ASN A 93 8.59 -2.56 -17.47
CA ASN A 93 8.45 -3.15 -16.14
C ASN A 93 8.30 -2.09 -15.03
N PHE A 94 9.06 -1.00 -15.09
CA PHE A 94 8.96 0.09 -14.11
C PHE A 94 7.65 0.86 -14.25
N LYS A 95 7.23 1.16 -15.49
CA LYS A 95 5.93 1.79 -15.77
C LYS A 95 4.76 0.94 -15.25
N MET A 96 4.81 -0.37 -15.48
CA MET A 96 3.80 -1.30 -14.97
C MET A 96 3.86 -1.48 -13.46
N ALA A 97 5.04 -1.41 -12.85
CA ALA A 97 5.19 -1.44 -11.40
C ALA A 97 4.55 -0.21 -10.74
N VAL A 98 4.76 1.00 -11.29
CA VAL A 98 4.08 2.22 -10.84
C VAL A 98 2.56 2.06 -11.00
N HIS A 99 2.08 1.57 -12.14
CA HIS A 99 0.66 1.39 -12.37
C HIS A 99 0.03 0.37 -11.40
N SER A 100 0.69 -0.78 -11.18
CA SER A 100 0.20 -1.78 -10.24
C SER A 100 0.20 -1.28 -8.80
N LEU A 101 1.22 -0.52 -8.39
CA LEU A 101 1.32 0.01 -7.02
C LEU A 101 0.27 1.09 -6.78
N THR A 102 0.15 2.06 -7.70
CA THR A 102 -0.81 3.16 -7.57
C THR A 102 -2.25 2.67 -7.52
N THR A 103 -2.62 1.71 -8.39
CA THR A 103 -3.96 1.08 -8.37
C THR A 103 -4.23 0.39 -7.04
N ALA A 104 -3.31 -0.47 -6.58
CA ALA A 104 -3.50 -1.19 -5.32
C ALA A 104 -3.62 -0.24 -4.11
N VAL A 105 -2.79 0.81 -4.05
CA VAL A 105 -2.81 1.78 -2.94
C VAL A 105 -4.05 2.67 -2.96
N ALA A 106 -4.58 3.01 -4.14
CA ALA A 106 -5.84 3.70 -4.29
C ALA A 106 -7.02 2.84 -3.79
N GLU A 107 -7.06 1.56 -4.14
CA GLU A 107 -8.11 0.65 -3.68
C GLU A 107 -8.02 0.37 -2.17
N ILE A 108 -6.82 0.13 -1.63
CA ILE A 108 -6.60 -0.01 -0.18
C ILE A 108 -7.08 1.23 0.56
N THR A 109 -6.75 2.41 0.02
CA THR A 109 -7.21 3.70 0.57
C THR A 109 -8.73 3.76 0.64
N ALA A 110 -9.41 3.46 -0.47
CA ALA A 110 -10.88 3.51 -0.52
C ALA A 110 -11.52 2.54 0.47
N LEU A 111 -10.98 1.31 0.58
CA LEU A 111 -11.46 0.31 1.53
C LEU A 111 -11.34 0.78 2.97
N LEU A 112 -10.16 1.28 3.36
CA LEU A 112 -9.91 1.74 4.72
C LEU A 112 -10.72 2.99 5.07
N ASP A 113 -10.87 3.94 4.14
CA ASP A 113 -11.64 5.16 4.37
C ASP A 113 -13.14 4.83 4.53
N SER A 114 -13.67 3.87 3.76
CA SER A 114 -15.07 3.40 3.86
C SER A 114 -15.41 2.66 5.16
N ASP A 115 -14.39 2.23 5.91
CA ASP A 115 -14.52 1.53 7.18
C ASP A 115 -14.42 2.51 8.38
N SER A 116 -14.48 3.82 8.15
CA SER A 116 -14.41 4.84 9.21
C SER A 116 -15.83 5.21 9.69
N PRO A 117 -16.06 5.28 11.03
CA PRO A 117 -17.39 5.59 11.59
C PRO A 117 -17.91 6.98 11.18
N ASP A 118 -17.02 7.92 10.85
CA ASP A 118 -17.38 9.28 10.42
C ASP A 118 -18.13 9.35 9.07
N ALA A 119 -18.12 8.29 8.27
CA ALA A 119 -18.86 8.23 7.01
C ALA A 119 -20.39 8.14 7.20
N LEU A 120 -20.85 7.80 8.41
CA LEU A 120 -22.28 7.68 8.74
C LEU A 120 -22.93 9.03 9.09
N ASP A 121 -22.16 10.01 9.57
CA ASP A 121 -22.70 11.32 10.00
C ASP A 121 -22.94 12.30 8.85
N ALA A 122 -22.33 12.08 7.68
CA ALA A 122 -22.48 12.95 6.51
C ALA A 122 -23.75 12.69 5.69
N SER A 123 -24.40 11.53 5.84
CA SER A 123 -25.63 11.17 5.12
C SER A 123 -26.92 11.36 5.93
N SER A 124 -26.83 11.79 7.19
CA SER A 124 -28.02 12.07 8.01
C SER A 124 -28.45 13.55 8.01
N ASN A 125 -27.76 14.40 7.23
CA ASN A 125 -28.01 15.84 7.12
C ASN A 125 -28.25 16.33 5.67
N ALA A 126 -28.63 15.42 4.76
CA ALA A 126 -29.01 15.74 3.37
C ALA A 126 -30.46 15.35 3.09
#